data_AF-A0A941QDR7-F1
#
_entry.id   AF-A0A941QDR7-F1
#
_cell.length_a   1.000
_cell.length_b   1.000
_cell.length_c   1.000
_cell.angle_alpha   90.00
_cell.angle_beta   90.00
_cell.angle_gamma   90.00
#
_symmetry.space_group_name_H-M   'P 1'
#
loop_
_entity.id
_entity.type
_entity.pdbx_description
1 polymer ?
#
loop_
_entity_poly.entity_id
_entity_poly.type
_entity_poly.pdbx_seq_one_letter_code
_entity_poly.pdbx_strand_id
1 'polypeptide(L)'
;MLTAPRNVLSVVTTSIVARRAAEACQVEVEHVAVDAGATTAGFDVVSSPSVQAQRLEDAEIIVSGGRGLGRRENFELVKQMADALGGMWGGSRAIVDDGWIDSSHQVGLTGKITRPGLYIAVGISGASQHMAGCSAAKTIIAINKDPDASIFRYARYGVVGDCVELLPELIRAARN
;
A
#
# COMPACT_ATOMS: atom_id res chain seq x y z
N MET A 1 -15.76 36.07 12.17
CA MET A 1 -16.95 35.24 11.88
C MET A 1 -16.98 34.97 10.38
N LEU A 2 -16.94 33.70 9.95
CA LEU A 2 -16.95 33.33 8.53
C LEU A 2 -18.40 33.06 8.09
N THR A 3 -18.88 33.82 7.10
CA THR A 3 -20.30 34.06 6.80
C THR A 3 -20.86 33.32 5.59
N ALA A 4 -20.25 32.20 5.16
CA ALA A 4 -20.74 31.39 4.03
C ALA A 4 -21.12 29.97 4.49
N PRO A 5 -22.10 29.29 3.84
CA PRO A 5 -22.33 27.87 4.07
C PRO A 5 -21.10 27.10 3.59
N ARG A 6 -20.24 26.71 4.53
CA ARG A 6 -19.03 25.95 4.22
C ARG A 6 -19.41 24.51 3.93
N ASN A 7 -19.35 24.11 2.66
CA ASN A 7 -19.41 22.70 2.28
C ASN A 7 -18.11 22.04 2.76
N VAL A 8 -18.23 21.06 3.67
CA VAL A 8 -17.10 20.27 4.15
C VAL A 8 -17.01 19.02 3.29
N LEU A 9 -15.86 18.82 2.64
CA LEU A 9 -15.57 17.64 1.84
C LEU A 9 -14.35 16.92 2.43
N SER A 10 -14.48 15.62 2.70
CA SER A 10 -13.34 14.75 2.97
C SER A 10 -12.95 14.05 1.67
N VAL A 11 -11.66 14.05 1.35
CA VAL A 11 -11.14 13.45 0.12
C VAL A 11 -10.11 12.40 0.49
N VAL A 12 -10.17 11.24 -0.19
CA VAL A 12 -9.18 10.18 0.02
C VAL A 12 -7.83 10.65 -0.54
N THR A 13 -6.76 10.50 0.23
CA THR A 13 -5.42 11.05 -0.09
C THR A 13 -4.91 10.66 -1.47
N THR A 14 -5.23 9.46 -1.95
CA THR A 14 -4.78 8.95 -3.25
C THR A 14 -5.78 9.19 -4.40
N SER A 15 -6.82 10.01 -4.21
CA SER A 15 -7.82 10.31 -5.25
C SER A 15 -7.57 11.61 -6.02
N ILE A 16 -6.64 12.45 -5.56
CA ILE A 16 -6.27 13.70 -6.21
C ILE A 16 -4.84 13.56 -6.73
N VAL A 17 -4.61 13.93 -7.99
CA VAL A 17 -3.27 14.00 -8.58
C VAL A 17 -2.78 15.44 -8.52
N ALA A 18 -1.67 15.65 -7.82
CA ALA A 18 -1.02 16.96 -7.80
C ALA A 18 -0.49 17.29 -9.21
N ARG A 19 -0.91 18.45 -9.74
CA ARG A 19 -0.32 19.00 -10.96
C ARG A 19 0.80 19.96 -10.58
N ARG A 20 1.93 19.84 -11.27
CA ARG A 20 3.00 20.84 -11.17
C ARG A 20 2.45 22.19 -11.63
N ALA A 21 2.69 23.25 -10.85
CA ALA A 21 2.38 24.60 -11.27
C ALA A 21 3.14 24.91 -12.57
N ALA A 22 2.45 25.48 -13.55
CA ALA A 22 3.04 25.84 -14.84
C ALA A 22 4.12 26.91 -14.68
N GLU A 23 3.92 27.84 -13.75
CA GLU A 23 4.81 28.95 -13.45
C GLU A 23 4.82 29.23 -11.94
N ALA A 24 5.83 29.97 -11.47
CA ALA A 24 5.86 30.44 -10.09
C ALA A 24 4.69 31.40 -9.84
N CYS A 25 3.90 31.14 -8.80
CA CYS A 25 2.75 31.94 -8.43
C CYS A 25 3.01 32.64 -7.08
N GLN A 26 2.52 33.88 -6.92
CA GLN A 26 2.50 34.54 -5.62
C GLN A 26 1.40 33.92 -4.76
N VAL A 27 1.76 33.46 -3.56
CA VAL A 27 0.83 32.87 -2.60
C VAL A 27 0.56 33.89 -1.51
N GLU A 28 -0.71 34.20 -1.27
CA GLU A 28 -1.12 35.01 -0.12
C GLU A 28 -1.06 34.15 1.14
N VAL A 29 -0.26 34.57 2.12
CA VAL A 29 -0.10 33.87 3.40
C VAL A 29 -0.90 34.61 4.46
N GLU A 30 -1.97 33.98 4.94
CA GLU A 30 -2.76 34.50 6.07
C GLU A 30 -2.35 33.79 7.36
N HIS A 31 -1.91 34.57 8.36
CA HIS A 31 -1.60 34.05 9.69
C HIS A 31 -2.86 34.05 10.57
N VAL A 32 -3.42 32.86 10.79
CA VAL A 32 -4.60 32.68 11.65
C VAL A 32 -4.16 32.30 13.05
N ALA A 33 -4.36 33.21 14.02
CA ALA A 33 -4.18 32.90 15.44
C ALA A 33 -5.40 32.14 15.96
N VAL A 34 -5.18 30.98 16.59
CA VAL A 34 -6.22 30.15 17.21
C VAL A 34 -5.91 30.00 18.69
N ASP A 35 -6.80 30.47 19.56
CA ASP A 35 -6.76 30.15 20.98
C ASP A 35 -7.43 28.78 21.18
N ALA A 36 -6.62 27.73 21.32
CA ALA A 36 -7.09 26.36 21.45
C ALA A 36 -7.53 26.01 22.90
N GLY A 37 -7.39 26.92 23.87
CA GLY A 37 -7.54 26.60 25.28
C GLY A 37 -6.55 25.52 25.76
N ALA A 38 -6.60 25.17 27.06
CA ALA A 38 -5.76 24.11 27.61
C ALA A 38 -6.39 22.73 27.34
N THR A 39 -6.18 22.17 26.14
CA THR A 39 -6.53 20.76 25.88
C THR A 39 -5.48 19.81 26.47
N THR A 40 -5.87 19.05 27.49
CA THR A 40 -5.10 17.93 28.04
C THR A 40 -5.47 16.62 27.34
N ALA A 41 -5.03 16.44 26.10
CA ALA A 41 -4.97 15.12 25.50
C ALA A 41 -3.49 14.75 25.37
N GLY A 42 -2.96 14.07 26.38
CA GLY A 42 -1.60 13.54 26.32
C GLY A 42 -1.53 12.47 25.25
N PHE A 43 -0.67 12.66 24.27
CA PHE A 43 -0.30 11.61 23.32
C PHE A 43 1.19 11.34 23.49
N ASP A 44 1.54 10.07 23.67
CA ASP A 44 2.94 9.64 23.62
C ASP A 44 3.31 9.42 22.16
N VAL A 45 4.25 10.22 21.67
CA VAL A 45 4.86 9.99 20.35
C VAL A 45 5.87 8.85 20.53
N VAL A 46 5.39 7.62 20.33
CA VAL A 46 6.20 6.39 20.51
C VAL A 46 7.31 6.26 19.45
N SER A 47 7.17 6.96 18.33
CA SER A 47 8.23 7.11 17.33
C SER A 47 8.05 8.40 16.52
N SER A 48 9.14 9.10 16.28
CA SER A 48 9.19 10.12 15.22
C SER A 48 9.09 9.41 13.87
N PRO A 49 8.32 9.94 12.89
CA PRO A 49 8.30 9.37 11.55
C PRO A 49 9.73 9.40 11.02
N SER A 50 10.36 8.23 10.91
CA SER A 50 11.53 8.10 10.06
C SER A 50 11.03 8.34 8.65
N VAL A 51 11.65 9.28 7.95
CA VAL A 51 11.45 9.42 6.51
C VAL A 51 12.09 8.17 5.89
N GLN A 52 11.32 7.07 5.83
CA GLN A 52 11.62 6.05 4.84
C GLN A 52 11.55 6.76 3.49
N ALA A 53 12.60 6.58 2.68
CA ALA A 53 12.78 7.32 1.43
C ALA A 53 11.59 7.19 0.46
N GLN A 54 10.73 6.19 0.65
CA GLN A 54 9.52 5.99 -0.16
C GLN A 54 8.38 5.42 0.69
N ARG A 55 7.18 5.98 0.55
CA ARG A 55 5.96 5.52 1.22
C ARG A 55 5.23 4.51 0.35
N LEU A 56 4.66 3.48 0.97
CA LEU A 56 3.91 2.44 0.25
C LEU A 56 2.68 3.02 -0.47
N GLU A 57 2.08 4.08 0.07
CA GLU A 57 0.94 4.78 -0.56
C GLU A 57 1.29 5.45 -1.90
N ASP A 58 2.55 5.81 -2.10
CA ASP A 58 3.05 6.57 -3.26
C ASP A 58 3.76 5.67 -4.30
N ALA A 59 3.82 4.35 -4.06
CA ALA A 59 4.50 3.41 -4.92
C ALA A 59 3.71 3.12 -6.21
N GLU A 60 4.38 3.19 -7.37
CA GLU A 60 3.79 2.84 -8.67
C GLU A 60 3.65 1.32 -8.86
N ILE A 61 4.55 0.55 -8.25
CA ILE A 61 4.57 -0.91 -8.28
C ILE A 61 4.62 -1.42 -6.84
N ILE A 62 3.69 -2.31 -6.49
CA ILE A 62 3.67 -2.98 -5.20
C ILE A 62 3.65 -4.49 -5.40
N VAL A 63 4.60 -5.19 -4.78
CA VAL A 63 4.58 -6.66 -4.68
C VAL A 63 4.23 -7.02 -3.23
N SER A 64 3.08 -7.66 -3.04
CA SER A 64 2.55 -7.94 -1.71
C SER A 64 2.49 -9.43 -1.42
N GLY A 65 2.99 -9.82 -0.25
CA GLY A 65 2.99 -11.20 0.24
C GLY A 65 1.86 -11.50 1.21
N GLY A 66 1.40 -12.75 1.21
CA GLY A 66 0.41 -13.27 2.14
C GLY A 66 0.82 -14.60 2.77
N ARG A 67 -0.04 -15.12 3.64
CA ARG A 67 0.20 -16.37 4.37
C ARG A 67 0.39 -17.58 3.44
N GLY A 68 -0.05 -17.50 2.19
CA GLY A 68 0.18 -18.54 1.17
C GLY A 68 1.66 -18.81 0.88
N LEU A 69 2.59 -17.93 1.29
CA LEU A 69 4.04 -18.18 1.26
C LEU A 69 4.51 -19.25 2.26
N GLY A 70 3.67 -19.60 3.24
CA GLY A 70 3.91 -20.69 4.20
C GLY A 70 4.78 -20.31 5.40
N ARG A 71 5.89 -19.60 5.19
CA ARG A 71 6.82 -19.20 6.27
C ARG A 71 7.50 -17.85 6.01
N ARG A 72 8.03 -17.25 7.08
CA ARG A 72 8.66 -15.92 7.06
C ARG A 72 9.83 -15.81 6.09
N GLU A 73 10.66 -16.86 5.99
CA GLU A 73 11.87 -16.87 5.16
C GLU A 73 11.54 -16.70 3.68
N ASN A 74 10.40 -17.25 3.25
CA ASN A 74 9.94 -17.16 1.87
C ASN A 74 9.47 -15.74 1.52
N PHE A 75 9.17 -14.88 2.50
CA PHE A 75 8.82 -13.47 2.25
C PHE A 75 9.98 -12.69 1.62
N GLU A 76 11.22 -13.15 1.79
CA GLU A 76 12.37 -12.51 1.15
C GLU A 76 12.28 -12.55 -0.39
N LEU A 77 11.62 -13.56 -0.97
CA LEU A 77 11.35 -13.62 -2.41
C LEU A 77 10.43 -12.48 -2.86
N VAL A 78 9.46 -12.08 -2.02
CA VAL A 78 8.56 -10.95 -2.31
C VAL A 78 9.34 -9.64 -2.38
N LYS A 79 10.27 -9.44 -1.43
CA LYS A 79 11.14 -8.25 -1.44
C LYS A 79 12.05 -8.23 -2.65
N GLN A 80 12.71 -9.35 -2.96
CA GLN A 80 13.57 -9.45 -4.14
C GLN A 80 12.82 -9.20 -5.46
N MET A 81 11.55 -9.63 -5.54
CA MET A 81 10.69 -9.35 -6.69
C MET A 81 10.29 -7.88 -6.76
N ALA A 82 9.98 -7.24 -5.63
CA ALA A 82 9.75 -5.79 -5.59
C ALA A 82 10.99 -5.03 -6.07
N ASP A 83 12.16 -5.39 -5.55
CA ASP A 83 13.44 -4.77 -5.91
C ASP A 83 13.76 -4.97 -7.41
N ALA A 84 13.52 -6.17 -7.95
CA ALA A 84 13.71 -6.47 -9.36
C ALA A 84 12.85 -5.59 -10.27
N LEU A 85 11.67 -5.17 -9.81
CA LEU A 85 10.76 -4.30 -10.55
C LEU A 85 10.94 -2.81 -10.23
N GLY A 86 11.86 -2.45 -9.31
CA GLY A 86 11.98 -1.07 -8.82
C GLY A 86 10.73 -0.58 -8.07
N GLY A 87 9.96 -1.51 -7.48
CA GLY A 87 8.76 -1.24 -6.71
C GLY A 87 8.97 -1.33 -5.20
N MET A 88 7.87 -1.23 -4.46
CA MET A 88 7.87 -1.47 -3.02
C MET A 88 7.24 -2.82 -2.67
N TRP A 89 7.67 -3.40 -1.56
CA TRP A 89 7.03 -4.58 -1.01
C TRP A 89 6.00 -4.20 0.06
N GLY A 90 4.95 -5.02 0.16
CA GLY A 90 3.93 -4.91 1.20
C GLY A 90 3.46 -6.27 1.67
N GLY A 91 2.47 -6.30 2.54
CA GLY A 91 1.90 -7.57 3.00
C GLY A 91 0.48 -7.51 3.50
N SER A 92 -0.17 -8.67 3.49
CA SER A 92 -1.49 -8.83 4.11
C SER A 92 -1.41 -8.76 5.63
N ARG A 93 -2.51 -8.38 6.28
CA ARG A 93 -2.63 -8.39 7.74
C ARG A 93 -2.25 -9.74 8.36
N ALA A 94 -2.60 -10.85 7.72
CA ALA A 94 -2.32 -12.19 8.22
C ALA A 94 -0.84 -12.39 8.59
N ILE A 95 0.09 -11.89 7.76
CA ILE A 95 1.53 -12.05 8.00
C ILE A 95 2.11 -10.96 8.92
N VAL A 96 1.40 -9.85 9.11
CA VAL A 96 1.72 -8.85 10.14
C VAL A 96 1.37 -9.43 11.51
N ASP A 97 0.17 -10.00 11.64
CA ASP A 97 -0.30 -10.67 12.85
C ASP A 97 0.61 -11.87 13.20
N ASP A 98 1.11 -12.60 12.19
CA ASP A 98 2.10 -13.69 12.36
C ASP A 98 3.53 -13.16 12.63
N GLY A 99 3.75 -11.84 12.67
CA GLY A 99 5.01 -11.18 13.01
C GLY A 99 6.09 -11.21 11.92
N TRP A 100 5.74 -11.50 10.67
CA TRP A 100 6.72 -11.61 9.57
C TRP A 100 7.22 -10.24 9.12
N ILE A 101 6.34 -9.25 9.11
CA ILE A 101 6.61 -7.87 8.70
C ILE A 101 6.03 -6.88 9.68
N ASP A 102 6.54 -5.65 9.63
CA ASP A 102 5.98 -4.54 10.42
C ASP A 102 4.65 -4.03 9.84
N SER A 103 3.79 -3.53 10.73
CA SER A 103 2.48 -2.98 10.39
C SER A 103 2.54 -1.78 9.42
N SER A 104 3.65 -1.05 9.34
CA SER A 104 3.87 0.03 8.37
C SER A 104 3.77 -0.43 6.91
N HIS A 105 4.04 -1.71 6.63
CA HIS A 105 3.96 -2.31 5.30
C HIS A 105 2.66 -3.09 5.05
N GLN A 106 1.69 -3.02 5.98
CA GLN A 106 0.41 -3.67 5.84
C GLN A 106 -0.44 -2.99 4.75
N VAL A 107 -0.97 -3.77 3.80
CA VAL A 107 -1.98 -3.32 2.84
C VAL A 107 -3.36 -3.83 3.26
N GLY A 108 -4.37 -2.95 3.23
CA GLY A 108 -5.76 -3.30 3.54
C GLY A 108 -6.50 -2.19 4.29
N LEU A 109 -7.76 -2.46 4.63
CA LEU A 109 -8.68 -1.53 5.31
C LEU A 109 -8.10 -0.95 6.60
N THR A 110 -7.42 -1.78 7.40
CA THR A 110 -6.76 -1.38 8.66
C THR A 110 -5.28 -1.07 8.48
N GLY A 111 -4.79 -1.02 7.24
CA GLY A 111 -3.40 -0.73 6.90
C GLY A 111 -3.32 0.46 5.95
N LYS A 112 -2.45 0.35 4.96
CA LYS A 112 -2.28 1.33 3.90
C LYS A 112 -3.29 1.09 2.78
N ILE A 113 -3.93 2.17 2.34
CA ILE A 113 -4.72 2.22 1.13
C ILE A 113 -3.83 2.77 0.02
N THR A 114 -3.56 1.95 -0.99
CA THR A 114 -2.62 2.22 -2.07
C THR A 114 -3.35 2.20 -3.41
N ARG A 115 -2.78 2.91 -4.40
CA ARG A 115 -3.32 2.97 -5.77
C ARG A 115 -2.19 2.84 -6.81
N PRO A 116 -1.42 1.73 -6.80
CA PRO A 116 -0.32 1.56 -7.72
C PRO A 116 -0.82 1.32 -9.16
N GLY A 117 0.04 1.60 -10.14
CA GLY A 117 -0.15 1.13 -11.51
C GLY A 117 -0.15 -0.41 -11.61
N LEU A 118 0.69 -1.06 -10.81
CA LEU A 118 0.79 -2.53 -10.75
C LEU A 118 0.81 -3.04 -9.31
N TYR A 119 -0.08 -3.99 -9.02
CA TYR A 119 -0.12 -4.72 -7.75
C TYR A 119 0.04 -6.22 -8.00
N ILE A 120 1.08 -6.84 -7.46
CA ILE A 120 1.31 -8.29 -7.54
C ILE A 120 0.99 -8.92 -6.19
N ALA A 121 -0.07 -9.73 -6.14
CA ALA A 121 -0.52 -10.43 -4.95
C ALA A 121 0.04 -11.86 -4.93
N VAL A 122 0.95 -12.14 -3.99
CA VAL A 122 1.66 -13.42 -3.89
C VAL A 122 1.19 -14.17 -2.64
N GLY A 123 0.48 -15.27 -2.83
CA GLY A 123 -0.04 -16.08 -1.72
C GLY A 123 -1.08 -15.35 -0.87
N ILE A 124 -1.84 -14.43 -1.46
CA ILE A 124 -2.92 -13.67 -0.80
C ILE A 124 -4.26 -14.24 -1.24
N SER A 125 -5.18 -14.45 -0.29
CA SER A 125 -6.51 -15.03 -0.57
C SER A 125 -7.49 -14.04 -1.20
N GLY A 126 -7.29 -12.73 -1.02
CA GLY A 126 -8.16 -11.68 -1.56
C GLY A 126 -9.39 -11.38 -0.70
N ALA A 127 -9.27 -11.50 0.62
CA ALA A 127 -10.31 -11.07 1.56
C ALA A 127 -10.68 -9.58 1.32
N SER A 128 -11.96 -9.24 1.47
CA SER A 128 -12.48 -7.88 1.19
C SER A 128 -11.72 -6.79 1.94
N GLN A 129 -11.26 -7.08 3.17
CA GLN A 129 -10.45 -6.16 3.97
C GLN A 129 -9.08 -5.88 3.34
N HIS A 130 -8.44 -6.89 2.73
CA HIS A 130 -7.19 -6.69 1.99
C HIS A 130 -7.45 -5.89 0.72
N MET A 131 -8.50 -6.27 -0.02
CA MET A 131 -8.88 -5.60 -1.27
C MET A 131 -9.29 -4.14 -1.09
N ALA A 132 -9.85 -3.75 0.06
CA ALA A 132 -10.10 -2.34 0.36
C ALA A 132 -8.83 -1.46 0.29
N GLY A 133 -7.65 -2.06 0.49
CA GLY A 133 -6.37 -1.37 0.42
C GLY A 133 -5.70 -1.37 -0.96
N CYS A 134 -6.08 -2.23 -1.90
CA CYS A 134 -5.38 -2.36 -3.18
C CYS A 134 -6.27 -2.53 -4.42
N SER A 135 -7.60 -2.64 -4.27
CA SER A 135 -8.54 -2.84 -5.37
C SER A 135 -8.55 -1.70 -6.40
N ALA A 136 -8.09 -0.52 -6.02
CA ALA A 136 -7.95 0.63 -6.90
C ALA A 136 -6.63 0.63 -7.71
N ALA A 137 -5.81 -0.43 -7.61
CA ALA A 137 -4.67 -0.62 -8.50
C ALA A 137 -5.11 -0.73 -9.96
N LYS A 138 -4.35 -0.15 -10.89
CA LYS A 138 -4.69 -0.20 -12.32
C LYS A 138 -4.62 -1.62 -12.88
N THR A 139 -3.65 -2.42 -12.42
CA THR A 139 -3.53 -3.84 -12.76
C THR A 139 -3.21 -4.65 -11.52
N ILE A 140 -3.96 -5.74 -11.31
CA ILE A 140 -3.68 -6.72 -10.27
C ILE A 140 -3.24 -8.03 -10.94
N ILE A 141 -2.10 -8.57 -10.52
CA ILE A 141 -1.62 -9.91 -10.86
C ILE A 141 -1.69 -10.77 -9.60
N ALA A 142 -2.21 -11.99 -9.70
CA ALA A 142 -2.29 -12.90 -8.56
C ALA A 142 -1.52 -14.19 -8.82
N ILE A 143 -0.76 -14.63 -7.81
CA ILE A 143 -0.10 -15.93 -7.76
C ILE A 143 -0.61 -16.64 -6.51
N ASN A 144 -1.30 -17.77 -6.68
CA ASN A 144 -1.83 -18.54 -5.56
C ASN A 144 -1.90 -20.02 -5.93
N LYS A 145 -1.62 -20.90 -4.97
CA LYS A 145 -1.75 -22.36 -5.15
C LYS A 145 -3.21 -22.82 -5.22
N ASP A 146 -4.11 -22.08 -4.57
CA ASP A 146 -5.54 -22.38 -4.52
C ASP A 146 -6.24 -21.73 -5.73
N PRO A 147 -6.72 -22.51 -6.72
CA PRO A 147 -7.40 -21.97 -7.89
C PRO A 147 -8.71 -21.25 -7.56
N ASP A 148 -9.31 -21.51 -6.40
CA ASP A 148 -10.57 -20.92 -5.97
C ASP A 148 -10.38 -19.67 -5.09
N ALA A 149 -9.13 -19.21 -4.92
CA ALA A 149 -8.82 -18.03 -4.13
C ALA A 149 -9.57 -16.78 -4.65
N SER A 150 -10.20 -16.04 -3.74
CA SER A 150 -11.01 -14.86 -4.08
C SER A 150 -10.22 -13.74 -4.77
N ILE A 151 -8.90 -13.71 -4.60
CA ILE A 151 -8.01 -12.75 -5.27
C ILE A 151 -8.14 -12.82 -6.79
N PHE A 152 -8.40 -13.99 -7.37
CA PHE A 152 -8.52 -14.16 -8.83
C PHE A 152 -9.73 -13.43 -9.41
N ARG A 153 -10.76 -13.12 -8.60
CA ARG A 153 -11.91 -12.31 -9.03
C ARG A 153 -11.54 -10.85 -9.30
N TYR A 154 -10.45 -10.37 -8.70
CA TYR A 154 -9.94 -9.01 -8.84
C TYR A 154 -8.72 -8.93 -9.75
N ALA A 155 -8.04 -10.06 -9.97
CA ALA A 155 -6.83 -10.11 -10.76
C ALA A 155 -7.14 -10.03 -12.25
N ARG A 156 -6.39 -9.19 -12.96
CA ARG A 156 -6.38 -9.17 -14.43
C ARG A 156 -5.64 -10.37 -15.00
N TYR A 157 -4.60 -10.81 -14.30
CA TYR A 157 -3.81 -11.99 -14.65
C TYR A 157 -3.65 -12.86 -13.40
N GLY A 158 -3.85 -14.16 -13.56
CA GLY A 158 -3.75 -15.13 -12.47
C GLY A 158 -2.84 -16.29 -12.85
N VAL A 159 -1.97 -16.70 -11.93
CA VAL A 159 -1.16 -17.92 -12.04
C VAL A 159 -1.51 -18.83 -10.88
N VAL A 160 -1.97 -20.04 -11.20
CA VAL A 160 -2.23 -21.09 -10.22
C VAL A 160 -0.96 -21.92 -10.06
N GLY A 161 -0.35 -21.89 -8.87
CA GLY A 161 0.87 -22.63 -8.59
C GLY A 161 1.56 -22.22 -7.28
N ASP A 162 2.64 -22.92 -6.94
CA ASP A 162 3.42 -22.62 -5.75
C ASP A 162 4.19 -21.29 -5.94
N CYS A 163 3.93 -20.34 -5.05
CA CYS A 163 4.58 -19.02 -5.08
C CYS A 163 6.11 -19.12 -4.90
N VAL A 164 6.58 -20.06 -4.08
CA VAL A 164 8.00 -20.23 -3.72
C VAL A 164 8.78 -20.80 -4.90
N GLU A 165 8.15 -21.67 -5.70
CA GLU A 165 8.76 -22.24 -6.91
C GLU A 165 8.72 -21.24 -8.08
N LEU A 166 7.65 -20.47 -8.21
CA LEU A 166 7.45 -19.55 -9.33
C LEU A 166 8.23 -18.23 -9.20
N LEU A 167 8.32 -17.67 -7.98
CA LEU A 167 8.95 -16.36 -7.76
C LEU A 167 10.40 -16.27 -8.25
N PRO A 168 11.30 -17.25 -8.00
CA PRO A 168 12.67 -17.20 -8.49
C PRO A 168 12.78 -17.03 -10.02
N GLU A 169 11.93 -17.73 -10.77
CA GLU A 169 11.90 -17.63 -12.24
C GLU A 169 11.38 -16.27 -12.71
N LEU A 170 10.34 -15.75 -12.05
CA LEU A 170 9.81 -14.42 -12.35
C LEU A 170 10.83 -13.31 -12.02
N ILE A 171 11.55 -13.43 -10.90
CA ILE A 171 12.62 -12.50 -10.52
C ILE A 171 13.72 -12.49 -11.56
N ARG A 172 14.14 -13.68 -12.03
CA ARG A 172 15.14 -13.82 -13.10
C ARG A 172 14.68 -13.13 -14.39
N ALA A 173 13.42 -13.34 -14.77
CA ALA A 173 12.87 -12.73 -15.98
C ALA A 173 12.73 -11.20 -15.87
N ALA A 174 12.40 -10.67 -14.68
CA ALA A 174 12.22 -9.24 -14.45
C ALA A 174 13.52 -8.42 -14.47
N ARG A 175 14.67 -9.06 -14.23
CA ARG A 175 15.99 -8.40 -14.22
C ARG A 175 16.67 -8.34 -15.59
N ASN A 176 16.11 -9.00 -16.60
CA ASN A 176 16.62 -9.01 -17.98
C ASN A 176 15.99 -7.90 -18.80
#